data_AF-A0A2X2WFT1-F1
#
_entry.id   AF-A0A2X2WFT1-F1
#
_cell.length_a   1.000
_cell.length_b   1.000
_cell.length_c   1.000
_cell.angle_alpha   90.00
_cell.angle_beta   90.00
_cell.angle_gamma   90.00
#
_symmetry.space_group_name_H-M   'P 1'
#
loop_
_entity.id
_entity.type
_entity.pdbx_description
1 polymer ?
#
loop_
_entity_poly.entity_id
_entity_poly.type
_entity_poly.pdbx_seq_one_letter_code
_entity_poly.pdbx_strand_id
1 'polypeptide(L)'
;MGDGTQAGDVDYTVSTTRFTTHGFRDRSSAQKNLANAKLGVRLDDASKLSLIFNSVDIHANDPGGLTESEWKANPQQSPRAEQFNTRKTIKQTQAGLRYERQLSEHDDLSVMMYAGERETTQYQSIPMAPQRDNPAHAGGVIVLQRHYQGIDTRWTHRGELGVPVTFTTGLNYEI
;
A
#
# COMPACT_ATOMS: atom_id res chain seq x y z
N MET A 1 -3.77 1.05 -30.58
CA MET A 1 -3.05 2.18 -29.95
C MET A 1 -3.62 3.43 -30.60
N GLY A 2 -4.54 4.12 -29.92
CA GLY A 2 -5.02 5.44 -30.35
C GLY A 2 -4.43 6.53 -29.46
N ASP A 3 -4.64 7.78 -29.83
CA ASP A 3 -4.06 8.96 -29.16
C ASP A 3 -4.72 9.30 -27.82
N GLY A 4 -5.66 8.47 -27.35
CA GLY A 4 -6.39 8.62 -26.10
C GLY A 4 -7.69 9.42 -26.25
N THR A 5 -8.02 9.85 -27.47
CA THR A 5 -9.17 10.71 -27.74
C THR A 5 -10.42 9.98 -28.20
N GLN A 6 -10.31 8.71 -28.63
CA GLN A 6 -11.42 7.97 -29.24
C GLN A 6 -11.96 6.85 -28.36
N ALA A 7 -13.24 6.50 -28.55
CA ALA A 7 -13.83 5.31 -27.95
C ALA A 7 -13.04 4.05 -28.36
N GLY A 8 -12.68 3.23 -27.38
CA GLY A 8 -11.82 2.06 -27.56
C GLY A 8 -10.32 2.34 -27.37
N ASP A 9 -9.92 3.60 -27.16
CA ASP A 9 -8.52 3.90 -26.88
C ASP A 9 -8.05 3.33 -25.54
N VAL A 10 -6.84 2.80 -25.56
CA VAL A 10 -6.22 2.12 -24.43
C VAL A 10 -4.92 2.83 -24.06
N ASP A 11 -4.79 3.16 -22.78
CA ASP A 11 -3.54 3.63 -22.17
C ASP A 11 -3.03 2.60 -21.15
N TYR A 12 -1.73 2.42 -21.07
CA TYR A 12 -1.15 1.51 -20.08
C TYR A 12 0.21 2.00 -19.59
N THR A 13 0.47 1.75 -18.32
CA THR A 13 1.76 1.97 -17.69
C THR A 13 2.07 0.79 -16.82
N VAL A 14 3.25 0.19 -17.01
CA VAL A 14 3.77 -0.89 -16.17
C VAL A 14 5.13 -0.49 -15.67
N SER A 15 5.37 -0.68 -14.38
CA SER A 15 6.68 -0.47 -13.75
C SER A 15 7.01 -1.64 -12.85
N THR A 16 8.27 -2.07 -12.91
CA THR A 16 8.84 -2.97 -11.93
C THR A 16 10.15 -2.39 -11.43
N THR A 17 10.38 -2.49 -10.12
CA THR A 17 11.64 -2.06 -9.52
C THR A 17 12.11 -3.09 -8.53
N ARG A 18 13.42 -3.33 -8.53
CA ARG A 18 14.11 -4.14 -7.54
C ARG A 18 15.12 -3.27 -6.82
N PHE A 19 14.98 -3.20 -5.51
CA PHE A 19 15.88 -2.49 -4.62
C PHE A 19 16.53 -3.47 -3.66
N THR A 20 17.84 -3.35 -3.47
CA THR A 20 18.59 -4.07 -2.45
C THR A 20 19.59 -3.14 -1.80
N THR A 21 19.80 -3.33 -0.50
CA THR A 21 20.81 -2.62 0.27
C THR A 21 21.45 -3.58 1.26
N HIS A 22 22.75 -3.42 1.47
CA HIS A 22 23.47 -4.08 2.56
C HIS A 22 23.21 -3.40 3.92
N GLY A 23 22.63 -2.20 3.91
CA GLY A 23 22.35 -1.42 5.11
C GLY A 23 23.55 -0.57 5.56
N PHE A 24 23.27 0.52 6.28
CA PHE A 24 24.30 1.36 6.90
C PHE A 24 24.74 0.82 8.27
N ARG A 25 23.80 0.24 9.02
CA ARG A 25 24.04 -0.38 10.33
C ARG A 25 24.14 -1.89 10.19
N ASP A 26 24.70 -2.54 11.21
CA ASP A 26 24.66 -3.99 11.32
C ASP A 26 23.20 -4.47 11.29
N ARG A 27 22.95 -5.59 10.60
CA ARG A 27 21.63 -6.21 10.52
C ARG A 27 20.54 -5.27 9.96
N SER A 28 20.89 -4.41 9.00
CA SER A 28 19.95 -3.48 8.34
C SER A 28 19.79 -3.69 6.83
N SER A 29 20.26 -4.82 6.31
CA SER A 29 20.08 -5.17 4.89
C SER A 29 18.60 -5.39 4.55
N ALA A 30 18.20 -4.97 3.36
CA ALA A 30 16.83 -5.12 2.89
C ALA A 30 16.76 -5.42 1.38
N GLN A 31 15.70 -6.09 0.99
CA GLN A 31 15.31 -6.35 -0.39
C GLN A 31 13.85 -5.94 -0.55
N LYS A 32 13.56 -5.20 -1.62
CA LYS A 32 12.21 -4.72 -1.95
C LYS A 32 11.98 -4.87 -3.44
N ASN A 33 10.98 -5.65 -3.80
CA ASN A 33 10.48 -5.76 -5.16
C ASN A 33 9.13 -5.04 -5.22
N LEU A 34 8.95 -4.21 -6.24
CA LEU A 34 7.68 -3.56 -6.55
C LEU A 34 7.27 -3.91 -7.98
N ALA A 35 5.99 -4.16 -8.18
CA ALA A 35 5.35 -4.19 -9.48
C ALA A 35 4.07 -3.33 -9.42
N ASN A 36 3.95 -2.35 -10.31
CA ASN A 36 2.75 -1.55 -10.43
C ASN A 36 2.31 -1.52 -11.90
N ALA A 37 1.03 -1.72 -12.14
CA ALA A 37 0.45 -1.62 -13.46
C ALA A 37 -0.85 -0.81 -13.40
N LYS A 38 -1.07 0.00 -14.43
CA LYS A 38 -2.33 0.69 -14.67
C LYS A 38 -2.71 0.48 -16.14
N LEU A 39 -3.95 0.09 -16.37
CA LEU A 39 -4.54 -0.06 -17.70
C LEU A 39 -5.82 0.76 -17.75
N GLY A 40 -5.87 1.75 -18.63
CA GLY A 40 -7.04 2.57 -18.92
C GLY A 40 -7.66 2.19 -20.26
N VAL A 41 -8.99 2.17 -20.32
CA VAL A 41 -9.77 2.02 -21.56
C VAL A 41 -10.82 3.12 -21.58
N ARG A 42 -10.82 3.92 -22.66
CA ARG A 42 -11.90 4.86 -22.95
C ARG A 42 -13.07 4.08 -23.52
N LEU A 43 -14.19 4.01 -22.81
CA LEU A 43 -15.34 3.21 -23.20
C LEU A 43 -16.20 3.93 -24.23
N ASP A 44 -16.37 5.24 -24.05
CA ASP A 44 -17.02 6.16 -24.97
C ASP A 44 -16.46 7.57 -24.76
N ASP A 45 -17.07 8.58 -25.39
CA ASP A 45 -16.60 9.97 -25.28
C ASP A 45 -16.72 10.54 -23.86
N ALA A 46 -17.62 9.98 -23.04
CA ALA A 46 -17.96 10.47 -21.72
C ALA A 46 -17.42 9.60 -20.58
N SER A 47 -16.85 8.42 -20.86
CA SER A 47 -16.49 7.46 -19.81
C SER A 47 -15.18 6.71 -20.01
N LYS A 48 -14.52 6.45 -18.89
CA LYS A 48 -13.23 5.77 -18.80
C LYS A 48 -13.24 4.72 -17.70
N LEU A 49 -12.66 3.56 -17.99
CA LEU A 49 -12.40 2.50 -17.03
C LEU A 49 -10.89 2.37 -16.81
N SER A 50 -10.45 2.28 -15.56
CA SER A 50 -9.04 2.06 -15.22
C SER A 50 -8.90 0.87 -14.27
N LEU A 51 -8.11 -0.13 -14.67
CA LEU A 51 -7.63 -1.20 -13.81
C LEU A 51 -6.27 -0.79 -13.21
N ILE A 52 -6.11 -1.02 -11.92
CA ILE A 52 -4.89 -0.73 -11.16
C ILE A 52 -4.45 -2.02 -10.48
N PHE A 53 -3.17 -2.33 -10.55
CA PHE A 53 -2.55 -3.46 -9.87
C PHE A 53 -1.27 -3.01 -9.19
N ASN A 54 -1.09 -3.34 -7.92
CA ASN A 54 0.13 -3.07 -7.16
C ASN A 54 0.55 -4.33 -6.41
N SER A 55 1.84 -4.64 -6.43
CA SER A 55 2.43 -5.74 -5.66
C SER A 55 3.75 -5.31 -5.02
N VAL A 56 3.93 -5.69 -3.76
CA VAL A 56 5.10 -5.38 -2.95
C VAL A 56 5.58 -6.66 -2.27
N ASP A 57 6.86 -6.97 -2.41
CA ASP A 57 7.53 -8.03 -1.65
C ASP A 57 8.79 -7.46 -0.99
N ILE A 58 8.80 -7.45 0.34
CA ILE A 58 9.88 -6.90 1.16
C ILE A 58 10.39 -7.97 2.11
N HIS A 59 11.70 -8.16 2.10
CA HIS A 59 12.44 -8.91 3.10
C HIS A 59 13.50 -7.97 3.71
N ALA A 60 13.34 -7.61 4.98
CA ALA A 60 14.21 -6.65 5.63
C ALA A 60 14.65 -7.14 7.01
N ASN A 61 15.95 -7.04 7.30
CA ASN A 61 16.44 -7.14 8.66
C ASN A 61 16.09 -5.85 9.41
N ASP A 62 15.70 -5.98 10.68
CA ASP A 62 15.30 -4.85 11.53
C ASP A 62 16.42 -4.61 12.55
N PRO A 63 17.26 -3.56 12.38
CA PRO A 63 18.39 -3.31 13.28
C PRO A 63 17.97 -2.80 14.67
N GLY A 64 16.69 -2.47 14.87
CA GLY A 64 16.17 -1.98 16.13
C GLY A 64 16.78 -0.67 16.64
N GLY A 65 16.30 -0.26 17.82
CA GLY A 65 16.81 0.92 18.53
C GLY A 65 18.12 0.65 19.28
N LEU A 66 18.80 1.74 19.66
CA LEU A 66 19.94 1.74 20.60
C LEU A 66 19.59 2.65 21.78
N THR A 67 20.07 2.31 22.97
CA THR A 67 20.12 3.25 24.09
C THR A 67 21.15 4.34 23.82
N GLU A 68 21.13 5.42 24.60
CA GLU A 68 22.10 6.51 24.43
C GLU A 68 23.55 6.03 24.59
N SER A 69 23.83 5.18 25.57
CA SER A 69 25.17 4.65 25.82
C SER A 69 25.64 3.71 24.70
N GLU A 70 24.75 2.85 24.20
CA GLU A 70 25.03 1.99 23.05
C GLU A 70 25.33 2.85 21.80
N TRP A 71 24.50 3.85 21.50
CA TRP A 71 24.70 4.72 20.34
C TRP A 71 26.05 5.46 20.39
N LYS A 72 26.41 6.03 21.55
CA LYS A 72 27.70 6.73 21.74
C LYS A 72 28.90 5.77 21.62
N ALA A 73 28.76 4.53 22.07
CA ALA A 73 29.84 3.55 22.01
C ALA A 73 30.08 3.04 20.58
N ASN A 74 29.01 2.71 19.85
CA ASN A 74 29.07 2.36 18.44
C ASN A 74 27.71 2.69 17.80
N PRO A 75 27.62 3.68 16.88
CA PRO A 75 26.34 4.06 16.29
C PRO A 75 25.80 3.04 15.26
N GLN A 76 26.63 2.10 14.78
CA GLN A 76 26.24 1.10 13.80
C GLN A 76 25.82 -0.24 14.38
N GLN A 77 26.17 -0.53 15.64
CA GLN A 77 25.90 -1.84 16.27
C GLN A 77 24.41 -2.19 16.29
N SER A 78 24.08 -3.48 16.36
CA SER A 78 22.70 -3.94 16.49
C SER A 78 22.59 -5.19 17.37
N PRO A 79 22.84 -5.06 18.68
CA PRO A 79 23.01 -6.21 19.58
C PRO A 79 21.75 -7.09 19.66
N ARG A 80 20.58 -6.46 19.72
CA ARG A 80 19.29 -7.18 19.77
C ARG A 80 18.95 -7.87 18.45
N ALA A 81 19.32 -7.30 17.30
CA ALA A 81 19.06 -7.95 16.02
C ALA A 81 19.99 -9.12 15.74
N GLU A 82 21.21 -9.09 16.27
CA GLU A 82 22.13 -10.22 16.26
C GLU A 82 21.61 -11.36 17.13
N GLN A 83 21.16 -11.05 18.35
CA GLN A 83 20.65 -12.05 19.29
C GLN A 83 19.34 -12.70 18.84
N PHE A 84 18.38 -11.92 18.35
CA PHE A 84 17.01 -12.40 18.08
C PHE A 84 16.69 -12.55 16.60
N ASN A 85 17.65 -12.25 15.71
CA ASN A 85 17.44 -12.25 14.26
C ASN A 85 16.20 -11.40 13.87
N THR A 86 16.10 -10.20 14.45
CA THR A 86 14.95 -9.31 14.21
C THR A 86 14.87 -8.92 12.75
N ARG A 87 13.68 -9.10 12.19
CA ARG A 87 13.41 -8.93 10.77
C ARG A 87 11.92 -8.83 10.52
N LYS A 88 11.57 -8.29 9.36
CA LYS A 88 10.20 -8.19 8.89
C LYS A 88 10.12 -8.59 7.42
N THR A 89 9.14 -9.43 7.12
CA THR A 89 8.73 -9.77 5.76
C THR A 89 7.35 -9.21 5.52
N ILE A 90 7.15 -8.54 4.39
CA ILE A 90 5.85 -7.98 3.98
C ILE A 90 5.59 -8.41 2.54
N LYS A 91 4.43 -9.03 2.32
CA LYS A 91 3.89 -9.27 0.98
C LYS A 91 2.53 -8.61 0.89
N GLN A 92 2.29 -7.88 -0.18
CA GLN A 92 1.01 -7.21 -0.40
C GLN A 92 0.71 -7.17 -1.88
N THR A 93 -0.52 -7.53 -2.23
CA THR A 93 -1.06 -7.42 -3.58
C THR A 93 -2.41 -6.72 -3.52
N GLN A 94 -2.61 -5.74 -4.40
CA GLN A 94 -3.85 -4.97 -4.47
C GLN A 94 -4.28 -4.83 -5.92
N ALA A 95 -5.58 -4.99 -6.15
CA ALA A 95 -6.24 -4.65 -7.39
C ALA A 95 -7.30 -3.57 -7.14
N GLY A 96 -7.46 -2.68 -8.11
CA GLY A 96 -8.48 -1.64 -8.07
C GLY A 96 -9.09 -1.41 -9.44
N LEU A 97 -10.38 -1.10 -9.47
CA LEU A 97 -11.12 -0.77 -10.66
C LEU A 97 -11.78 0.60 -10.46
N ARG A 98 -11.45 1.55 -11.32
CA ARG A 98 -12.03 2.89 -11.30
C ARG A 98 -12.83 3.14 -12.56
N TYR A 99 -14.08 3.52 -12.39
CA TYR A 99 -14.96 3.99 -13.44
C TYR A 99 -15.19 5.48 -13.29
N GLU A 100 -15.14 6.21 -14.40
CA GLU A 100 -15.47 7.63 -14.49
C GLU A 100 -16.46 7.83 -15.62
N ARG A 101 -17.47 8.67 -15.39
CA ARG A 101 -18.41 9.09 -16.43
C ARG A 101 -18.87 10.54 -16.22
N GLN A 102 -18.80 11.33 -17.27
CA GLN A 102 -19.54 12.58 -17.37
C GLN A 102 -21.02 12.27 -17.63
N LEU A 103 -21.88 12.56 -16.66
CA LEU A 103 -23.33 12.32 -16.74
C LEU A 103 -24.05 13.45 -17.49
N SER A 104 -23.58 14.69 -17.35
CA SER A 104 -24.08 15.89 -18.03
C SER A 104 -22.94 16.90 -18.22
N GLU A 105 -23.21 18.05 -18.85
CA GLU A 105 -22.24 19.15 -18.93
C GLU A 105 -21.77 19.66 -17.54
N HIS A 106 -22.57 19.41 -16.50
CA HIS A 106 -22.35 19.88 -15.14
C HIS A 106 -22.11 18.77 -14.12
N ASP A 107 -22.25 17.49 -14.50
CA ASP A 107 -22.26 16.37 -13.57
C ASP A 107 -21.24 15.29 -13.95
N ASP A 108 -20.37 14.94 -13.00
CA ASP A 108 -19.41 13.83 -13.13
C ASP A 108 -19.66 12.79 -12.04
N LEU A 109 -19.61 11.52 -12.42
CA LEU A 109 -19.64 10.37 -11.52
C LEU A 109 -18.29 9.64 -11.55
N SER A 110 -17.81 9.25 -10.38
CA SER A 110 -16.70 8.30 -10.26
C SER A 110 -16.99 7.22 -9.23
N VAL A 111 -16.63 5.98 -9.56
CA VAL A 111 -16.74 4.83 -8.68
C VAL A 111 -15.39 4.13 -8.64
N MET A 112 -14.85 3.93 -7.45
CA MET A 112 -13.61 3.20 -7.21
C MET A 112 -13.91 1.98 -6.35
N MET A 113 -13.57 0.79 -6.85
CA MET A 113 -13.59 -0.45 -6.09
C MET A 113 -12.16 -0.96 -5.93
N TYR A 114 -11.84 -1.53 -4.79
CA TYR A 114 -10.54 -2.14 -4.56
C TYR A 114 -10.64 -3.37 -3.67
N ALA A 115 -9.69 -4.28 -3.86
CA ALA A 115 -9.47 -5.42 -2.99
C ALA A 115 -7.97 -5.68 -2.89
N GLY A 116 -7.54 -6.22 -1.76
CA GLY A 116 -6.16 -6.59 -1.58
C GLY A 116 -5.96 -7.55 -0.43
N GLU A 117 -4.78 -8.14 -0.43
CA GLU A 117 -4.30 -9.03 0.61
C GLU A 117 -2.95 -8.53 1.10
N ARG A 118 -2.73 -8.65 2.41
CA ARG A 118 -1.47 -8.31 3.03
C ARG A 118 -1.08 -9.37 4.04
N GLU A 119 0.14 -9.86 3.87
CA GLU A 119 0.81 -10.75 4.79
C GLU A 119 2.01 -10.04 5.40
N THR A 120 2.18 -10.16 6.71
CA THR A 120 3.30 -9.56 7.42
C THR A 120 3.75 -10.49 8.53
N THR A 121 5.03 -10.85 8.51
CA THR A 121 5.67 -11.59 9.60
C THR A 121 6.75 -10.71 10.20
N GLN A 122 6.74 -10.56 11.52
CA GLN A 122 7.73 -9.78 12.26
C GLN A 122 8.31 -10.60 13.41
N TYR A 123 9.63 -10.74 13.42
CA TYR A 123 10.39 -11.33 14.52
C TYR A 123 10.90 -10.20 15.41
N GLN A 124 10.47 -10.20 16.67
CA GLN A 124 10.78 -9.17 17.65
C GLN A 124 11.93 -9.60 18.57
N SER A 125 12.55 -8.65 19.26
CA SER A 125 13.60 -8.90 20.25
C SER A 125 13.04 -9.10 21.66
N ILE A 126 12.00 -9.94 21.81
CA ILE A 126 11.39 -10.22 23.11
C ILE A 126 12.16 -11.35 23.81
N PRO A 127 12.69 -11.13 25.03
CA PRO A 127 13.39 -12.18 25.79
C PRO A 127 12.49 -13.37 26.14
N MET A 128 13.10 -14.50 26.51
CA MET A 128 12.36 -15.73 26.86
C MET A 128 11.56 -15.59 28.17
N ALA A 129 12.11 -14.92 29.18
CA ALA A 129 11.49 -14.81 30.51
C ALA A 129 10.04 -14.28 30.47
N PRO A 130 9.73 -13.10 29.88
CA PRO A 130 8.34 -12.61 29.84
C PRO A 130 7.40 -13.50 29.03
N GLN A 131 7.91 -14.26 28.05
CA GLN A 131 7.11 -15.21 27.26
C GLN A 131 6.79 -16.50 28.04
N ARG A 132 7.71 -16.94 28.90
CA ARG A 132 7.54 -18.15 29.73
C ARG A 132 6.75 -17.88 31.00
N ASP A 133 7.02 -16.75 31.65
CA ASP A 133 6.53 -16.48 33.00
C ASP A 133 5.09 -15.93 33.01
N ASN A 134 4.58 -15.48 31.85
CA ASN A 134 3.20 -15.03 31.68
C ASN A 134 2.48 -15.84 30.58
N PRO A 135 1.56 -16.75 30.94
CA PRO A 135 0.79 -17.52 29.96
C PRO A 135 -0.07 -16.69 29.00
N ALA A 136 -0.41 -15.44 29.36
CA ALA A 136 -1.15 -14.52 28.51
C ALA A 136 -0.25 -13.72 27.53
N HIS A 137 1.06 -13.96 27.52
CA HIS A 137 1.98 -13.28 26.63
C HIS A 137 1.79 -13.73 25.17
N ALA A 138 1.73 -12.79 24.22
CA ALA A 138 1.48 -13.05 22.81
C ALA A 138 2.68 -13.61 22.00
N GLY A 139 3.74 -14.08 22.69
CA GLY A 139 5.02 -14.47 22.07
C GLY A 139 5.89 -13.32 21.51
N GLY A 140 6.97 -13.67 20.82
CA GLY A 140 7.92 -12.73 20.19
C GLY A 140 7.87 -12.69 18.65
N VAL A 141 6.90 -13.37 18.04
CA VAL A 141 6.70 -13.39 16.58
C VAL A 141 5.26 -13.02 16.27
N ILE A 142 5.09 -11.99 15.45
CA ILE A 142 3.78 -11.51 15.00
C ILE A 142 3.58 -11.95 13.57
N VAL A 143 2.48 -12.67 13.31
CA VAL A 143 2.03 -13.05 11.97
C VAL A 143 0.65 -12.42 11.75
N LEU A 144 0.55 -11.58 10.72
CA LEU A 144 -0.69 -10.92 10.34
C LEU A 144 -1.00 -11.25 8.88
N GLN A 145 -2.20 -11.78 8.65
CA GLN A 145 -2.79 -11.93 7.33
C GLN A 145 -4.12 -11.20 7.33
N ARG A 146 -4.31 -10.31 6.35
CA ARG A 146 -5.51 -9.50 6.22
C ARG A 146 -5.94 -9.46 4.77
N HIS A 147 -7.24 -9.56 4.57
CA HIS A 147 -7.90 -9.19 3.33
C HIS A 147 -8.59 -7.86 3.59
N TYR A 148 -8.58 -6.98 2.61
CA TYR A 148 -9.27 -5.70 2.70
C TYR A 148 -9.91 -5.39 1.37
N GLN A 149 -11.07 -4.74 1.41
CA GLN A 149 -11.79 -4.35 0.21
C GLN A 149 -12.71 -3.17 0.49
N GLY A 150 -12.99 -2.41 -0.55
CA GLY A 150 -13.86 -1.25 -0.40
C GLY A 150 -14.38 -0.70 -1.70
N ILE A 151 -15.36 0.19 -1.56
CA ILE A 151 -15.98 0.93 -2.65
C ILE A 151 -16.16 2.39 -2.22
N ASP A 152 -15.84 3.30 -3.12
CA ASP A 152 -16.02 4.74 -2.98
C ASP A 152 -16.75 5.27 -4.22
N THR A 153 -17.91 5.87 -4.01
CA THR A 153 -18.73 6.48 -5.05
C THR A 153 -18.81 7.97 -4.81
N ARG A 154 -18.48 8.78 -5.81
CA ARG A 154 -18.52 10.24 -5.74
C ARG A 154 -19.26 10.81 -6.93
N TRP A 155 -20.15 11.76 -6.66
CA TRP A 155 -20.81 12.60 -7.65
C TRP A 155 -20.39 14.05 -7.43
N THR A 156 -19.88 14.68 -8.47
CA THR A 156 -19.50 16.09 -8.49
C THR A 156 -20.45 16.86 -9.40
N HIS A 157 -21.09 17.89 -8.87
CA HIS A 157 -21.92 18.83 -9.62
C HIS A 157 -21.21 20.19 -9.71
N ARG A 158 -21.13 20.76 -10.91
CA ARG A 158 -20.53 22.07 -11.23
C ARG A 158 -21.57 22.93 -11.94
N GLY A 159 -22.40 23.63 -11.18
CA GLY A 159 -23.53 24.37 -11.73
C GLY A 159 -23.84 25.64 -10.95
N GLU A 160 -25.10 26.08 -11.04
CA GLU A 160 -25.58 27.25 -10.33
C GLU A 160 -26.79 26.87 -9.47
N LEU A 161 -26.75 27.25 -8.19
CA LEU A 161 -27.88 27.15 -7.26
C LEU A 161 -28.06 28.51 -6.60
N GLY A 162 -28.65 29.45 -7.34
CA GLY A 162 -28.73 30.87 -6.96
C GLY A 162 -27.39 31.62 -7.10
N VAL A 163 -26.27 30.93 -6.89
CA VAL A 163 -24.91 31.38 -7.19
C VAL A 163 -24.12 30.23 -7.84
N PRO A 164 -23.03 30.54 -8.58
CA PRO A 164 -22.11 29.51 -9.07
C PRO A 164 -21.59 28.66 -7.91
N VAL A 165 -21.86 27.36 -7.95
CA VAL A 165 -21.49 26.41 -6.90
C VAL A 165 -21.00 25.10 -7.50
N THR A 166 -19.89 24.61 -6.96
CA THR A 166 -19.43 23.25 -7.18
C THR A 166 -19.51 22.50 -5.86
N PHE A 167 -20.18 21.35 -5.85
CA PHE A 167 -20.20 20.47 -4.69
C PHE A 167 -19.89 19.03 -5.10
N THR A 168 -19.42 18.23 -4.15
CA THR A 168 -19.21 16.80 -4.34
C THR A 168 -19.79 16.06 -3.15
N THR A 169 -20.59 15.03 -3.43
CA THR A 169 -21.14 14.12 -2.43
C THR A 169 -20.72 12.69 -2.75
N GLY A 170 -20.81 11.79 -1.78
CA GLY A 170 -20.40 10.42 -1.98
C GLY A 170 -20.69 9.49 -0.81
N LEU A 171 -20.47 8.20 -1.05
CA LEU A 171 -20.56 7.13 -0.07
C LEU A 171 -19.30 6.26 -0.16
N ASN A 172 -18.75 5.93 1.00
CA ASN A 172 -17.58 5.08 1.13
C ASN A 172 -17.89 3.89 2.06
N TYR A 173 -17.37 2.72 1.69
CA TYR A 173 -17.43 1.49 2.48
C TYR A 173 -16.09 0.75 2.40
N GLU A 174 -15.61 0.25 3.53
CA GLU A 174 -14.34 -0.48 3.68
C GLU A 174 -14.51 -1.60 4.72
N ILE A 175 -13.88 -2.76 4.46
CA ILE A 175 -13.80 -3.91 5.36
C ILE A 175 -12.43 -4.57 5.29
#